data_AF-A0A6I3FJL1-F1
#
_entry.id   AF-A0A6I3FJL1-F1
#
_cell.length_a   1.000
_cell.length_b   1.000
_cell.length_c   1.000
_cell.angle_alpha   90.00
_cell.angle_beta   90.00
_cell.angle_gamma   90.00
#
_symmetry.space_group_name_H-M   'P 1'
#
loop_
_entity.id
_entity.type
_entity.pdbx_description
1 polymer ?
#
loop_
_entity_poly.entity_id
_entity_poly.type
_entity_poly.pdbx_seq_one_letter_code
_entity_poly.pdbx_strand_id
1 'polypeptide(L)' 'MVLPSLAMCTDNAAMIASAGWHRLRLTGATSLDSGAYPNLGLTVAQR' A
#
# COMPACT_ATOMS: atom_id res chain seq x y z
N MET A 1 18.92 -6.23 -10.04
CA MET A 1 18.55 -6.28 -8.61
C MET A 1 18.29 -4.86 -8.15
N VAL A 2 17.13 -4.59 -7.56
CA VAL A 2 16.80 -3.26 -7.00
C VAL A 2 16.76 -3.41 -5.49
N LEU A 3 17.58 -2.63 -4.79
CA LEU A 3 17.54 -2.52 -3.33
C LEU A 3 17.03 -1.13 -2.96
N PRO A 4 16.00 -1.02 -2.10
CA PRO A 4 15.56 0.27 -1.60
C PRO A 4 16.66 0.90 -0.73
N SER A 5 16.62 2.24 -0.57
CA SER A 5 17.44 2.90 0.45
C SER A 5 17.07 2.38 1.84
N LEU A 6 18.01 2.43 2.78
CA LEU A 6 17.77 1.95 4.15
C LEU A 6 16.57 2.65 4.82
N ALA A 7 16.38 3.94 4.54
CA ALA A 7 15.25 4.70 5.04
C ALA A 7 13.88 4.21 4.54
N MET A 8 13.84 3.47 3.42
CA MET A 8 12.62 2.88 2.87
C MET A 8 12.38 1.45 3.35
N CYS A 9 13.30 0.84 4.11
CA CYS A 9 13.15 -0.53 4.62
C CYS A 9 12.27 -0.62 5.87
N THR A 10 12.17 0.47 6.65
CA THR A 10 11.28 0.57 7.82
C THR A 10 9.95 1.21 7.45
N ASP A 11 8.96 1.03 8.32
CA ASP A 11 7.64 1.66 8.16
C ASP A 11 7.78 3.17 7.95
N ASN A 12 7.17 3.66 6.85
CA ASN A 12 7.21 5.07 6.49
C ASN A 12 5.95 5.47 5.70
N ALA A 13 5.56 6.74 5.85
CA ALA A 13 4.38 7.28 5.17
C ALA A 13 4.54 7.39 3.65
N ALA A 14 5.79 7.45 3.13
CA ALA A 14 6.04 7.56 1.69
C ALA A 14 5.59 6.29 0.95
N MET A 15 5.81 5.11 1.53
CA MET A 15 5.30 3.84 1.00
C MET A 15 3.77 3.84 0.94
N ILE A 16 3.11 4.27 2.03
CA ILE A 16 1.65 4.32 2.11
C ILE A 16 1.07 5.28 1.07
N ALA A 17 1.66 6.47 0.91
CA ALA A 17 1.25 7.45 -0.09
C ALA A 17 1.42 6.91 -1.53
N SER A 18 2.55 6.24 -1.82
CA SER A 18 2.80 5.61 -3.11
C SER A 18 1.75 4.54 -3.43
N ALA A 19 1.52 3.60 -2.51
CA ALA A 19 0.51 2.55 -2.66
C ALA A 19 -0.90 3.13 -2.84
N GLY A 20 -1.25 4.17 -2.07
CA GLY A 20 -2.52 4.89 -2.18
C GLY A 20 -2.71 5.56 -3.54
N TRP A 21 -1.67 6.19 -4.10
CA TRP A 21 -1.72 6.80 -5.42
C TRP A 21 -2.00 5.79 -6.53
N HIS A 22 -1.30 4.66 -6.50
CA HIS A 22 -1.53 3.57 -7.45
C HIS A 22 -2.93 2.98 -7.31
N ARG A 23 -3.39 2.71 -6.08
CA ARG A 23 -4.74 2.15 -5.83
C ARG A 23 -5.86 3.10 -6.23
N LEU A 24 -5.73 4.40 -5.93
CA LEU A 24 -6.73 5.41 -6.31
C LEU A 24 -6.97 5.41 -7.83
N ARG A 25 -5.90 5.30 -8.61
CA ARG A 25 -5.98 5.25 -10.08
C ARG A 25 -6.57 3.93 -10.61
N LEU A 26 -6.35 2.82 -9.91
CA LEU A 26 -6.81 1.49 -10.33
C LEU A 26 -8.26 1.20 -9.95
N THR A 27 -8.66 1.54 -8.72
CA THR A 27 -9.96 1.11 -8.14
C THR A 27 -10.78 2.27 -7.58
N GLY A 28 -10.30 3.51 -7.66
CA GLY A 28 -10.96 4.66 -7.03
C GLY A 28 -10.69 4.76 -5.53
N ALA A 29 -11.41 5.68 -4.88
CA ALA A 29 -11.26 5.96 -3.45
C ALA A 29 -12.02 4.94 -2.58
N THR A 30 -11.45 4.60 -1.42
CA THR A 30 -12.14 3.85 -0.36
C THR A 30 -13.24 4.73 0.27
N SER A 31 -14.36 4.12 0.67
CA SER A 31 -15.42 4.83 1.42
C SER A 31 -14.91 5.41 2.74
N LEU A 32 -15.45 6.56 3.15
CA LEU A 32 -15.09 7.24 4.40
C LEU A 32 -15.51 6.46 5.66
N ASP A 33 -16.50 5.56 5.55
CA ASP A 33 -16.93 4.70 6.66
C ASP A 33 -16.08 3.42 6.81
N SER A 34 -15.01 3.28 6.01
CA SER A 34 -14.13 2.10 6.08
C SER A 34 -13.24 2.12 7.33
N GLY A 35 -13.20 0.99 8.05
CA GLY A 35 -12.35 0.80 9.22
C GLY A 35 -11.03 0.13 8.91
N ALA A 36 -10.20 -0.02 9.95
CA ALA A 36 -8.97 -0.82 9.86
C ALA A 36 -9.29 -2.32 9.81
N TYR A 37 -8.49 -3.07 9.06
CA TYR A 37 -8.56 -4.53 8.97
C TYR A 37 -7.27 -5.14 9.56
N PRO A 38 -7.21 -5.46 10.86
CA PRO A 38 -5.97 -5.89 11.53
C PRO A 38 -5.34 -7.16 10.95
N ASN A 39 -6.15 -8.02 10.33
CA ASN A 39 -5.73 -9.29 9.73
C ASN A 39 -5.81 -9.24 8.19
N LEU A 40 -5.63 -8.06 7.58
CA LEU A 40 -5.66 -7.90 6.12
C LEU A 40 -4.52 -8.71 5.47
N GLY A 41 -4.90 -9.73 4.70
CA GLY A 41 -3.94 -10.53 3.93
C GLY A 41 -3.45 -9.80 2.69
N LEU A 42 -2.17 -9.98 2.35
CA LEU A 42 -1.66 -9.57 1.05
C LEU A 42 -2.19 -10.52 -0.02
N THR A 43 -3.01 -10.02 -0.94
CA THR A 43 -3.29 -10.73 -2.18
C THR A 43 -2.03 -10.69 -3.03
N VAL A 44 -1.35 -11.81 -3.19
CA VAL A 44 -0.28 -11.92 -4.19
C VAL A 44 -0.94 -11.68 -5.54
N ALA A 45 -0.41 -10.75 -6.35
CA ALA A 45 -0.69 -10.75 -7.78
C ALA A 45 -0.22 -12.10 -8.31
N GLN A 46 -1.14 -13.06 -8.45
CA GLN A 46 -0.85 -14.32 -9.10
C GLN A 46 -0.40 -13.99 -10.53
N ARG A 47 0.74 -14.56 -10.92
CA ARG A 47 1.16 -14.57 -12.32
C ARG A 47 0.14 -15.31 -13.16
#